data_AF-A0A952HXP4-F1
#
_entry.id   AF-A0A952HXP4-F1
#
_cell.length_a   1.000
_cell.length_b   1.000
_cell.length_c   1.000
_cell.angle_alpha   90.00
_cell.angle_beta   90.00
_cell.angle_gamma   90.00
#
_symmetry.space_group_name_H-M   'P 1'
#
loop_
_entity.id
_entity.type
_entity.pdbx_description
1 polymer ?
#
loop_
_entity_poly.entity_id
_entity_poly.type
_entity_poly.pdbx_seq_one_letter_code
_entity_poly.pdbx_strand_id
1 'polypeptide(L)'
;IPDLSVDDEKILISQNSVLKINTNIIALEEFVFEAEVKNEIKNLAKTLEKCIPQNDLTKNENLENHLAIVSDNVFKDFVNYAVEIRTRIRIDQVKGTVKEGALFSEELVPSESVFYSLVFITDPYFGIEMDLYSELKSKKEKKEKPDWDAVKNKLKGSEDAKKKVLEKLKNAWENGYFVDDEIKKSLKFLDDFLLQLGGDETIGRGLVRVKFYSPQGG
;
A
#
# COMPACT_ATOMS: atom_id res chain seq x y z
N ILE A 1 3.28 -9.17 -14.45
CA ILE A 1 3.86 -10.17 -13.52
C ILE A 1 4.02 -11.45 -14.32
N PRO A 2 5.18 -12.14 -14.26
CA PRO A 2 5.39 -13.39 -15.01
C PRO A 2 4.42 -14.47 -14.53
N ASP A 3 3.95 -15.31 -15.45
CA ASP A 3 3.20 -16.52 -15.13
C ASP A 3 4.22 -17.62 -14.73
N LEU A 4 4.31 -17.89 -13.43
CA LEU A 4 5.28 -18.80 -12.84
C LEU A 4 4.53 -19.98 -12.22
N SER A 5 4.55 -21.13 -12.89
CA SER A 5 4.10 -22.39 -12.29
C SER A 5 5.23 -22.98 -11.43
N VAL A 6 4.90 -23.38 -10.21
CA VAL A 6 5.81 -23.93 -9.21
C VAL A 6 5.16 -25.17 -8.59
N ASP A 7 5.93 -26.25 -8.49
CA ASP A 7 5.54 -27.48 -7.80
C ASP A 7 5.64 -27.29 -6.27
N ASP A 8 4.85 -28.03 -5.49
CA ASP A 8 4.85 -27.95 -4.03
C ASP A 8 6.21 -28.38 -3.41
N GLU A 9 7.01 -29.20 -4.10
CA GLU A 9 8.34 -29.63 -3.65
C GLU A 9 9.47 -28.65 -4.03
N LYS A 10 9.15 -27.58 -4.77
CA LYS A 10 10.14 -26.66 -5.37
C LYS A 10 9.96 -25.22 -4.94
N ILE A 11 11.07 -24.48 -4.95
CA ILE A 11 11.09 -23.03 -4.74
C ILE A 11 11.87 -22.36 -5.86
N LEU A 12 11.27 -21.34 -6.47
CA LEU A 12 11.96 -20.51 -7.45
C LEU A 12 12.73 -19.39 -6.75
N ILE A 13 14.00 -19.23 -7.13
CA ILE A 13 14.89 -18.20 -6.60
C ILE A 13 15.72 -17.52 -7.70
N SER A 14 16.31 -16.39 -7.36
CA SER A 14 17.34 -15.75 -8.19
C SER A 14 18.68 -16.50 -8.13
N GLN A 15 19.56 -16.24 -9.10
CA GLN A 15 20.89 -16.85 -9.16
C GLN A 15 21.71 -16.62 -7.88
N ASN A 16 21.64 -15.40 -7.35
CA ASN A 16 22.42 -14.92 -6.21
C ASN A 16 21.71 -15.10 -4.86
N SER A 17 20.62 -15.86 -4.82
CA SER A 17 19.85 -16.03 -3.58
C SER A 17 20.69 -16.63 -2.45
N VAL A 18 20.56 -15.99 -1.27
CA VAL A 18 21.21 -16.41 -0.03
C VAL A 18 20.41 -17.48 0.73
N LEU A 19 19.23 -17.86 0.22
CA LEU A 19 18.34 -18.84 0.85
C LEU A 19 18.84 -20.29 0.70
N LYS A 20 19.82 -20.52 -0.18
CA LYS A 20 20.43 -21.82 -0.42
C LYS A 20 21.32 -22.23 0.75
N ILE A 21 20.98 -23.32 1.43
CA ILE A 21 21.81 -23.90 2.50
C ILE A 21 22.93 -24.77 1.89
N ASN A 22 22.62 -25.48 0.81
CA ASN A 22 23.53 -26.30 0.02
C ASN A 22 23.40 -25.94 -1.48
N THR A 23 23.88 -26.78 -2.40
CA THR A 23 23.84 -26.52 -3.84
C THR A 23 22.42 -26.24 -4.36
N ASN A 24 21.45 -27.09 -3.98
CA ASN A 24 20.07 -27.06 -4.51
C ASN A 24 18.98 -27.18 -3.44
N ILE A 25 19.28 -26.90 -2.17
CA ILE A 25 18.31 -27.09 -1.08
C ILE A 25 18.03 -25.76 -0.38
N ILE A 26 16.74 -25.49 -0.15
CA ILE A 26 16.22 -24.40 0.66
C ILE A 26 15.38 -25.00 1.78
N ALA A 27 15.57 -24.53 3.02
CA ALA A 27 14.70 -24.86 4.12
C ALA A 27 13.94 -23.61 4.58
N LEU A 28 12.62 -23.72 4.67
CA LEU A 28 11.73 -22.69 5.21
C LEU A 28 10.94 -23.33 6.36
N GLU A 29 11.11 -22.81 7.57
CA GLU A 29 10.62 -23.43 8.80
C GLU A 29 11.10 -24.89 8.92
N GLU A 30 10.18 -25.85 9.01
CA GLU A 30 10.47 -27.29 9.06
C GLU A 30 10.50 -27.97 7.69
N PHE A 31 10.13 -27.26 6.62
CA PHE A 31 10.01 -27.80 5.27
C PHE A 31 11.30 -27.65 4.48
N VAL A 32 11.61 -28.66 3.67
CA VAL A 32 12.80 -28.71 2.81
C VAL A 32 12.35 -28.83 1.36
N PHE A 33 12.89 -27.97 0.50
CA PHE A 33 12.50 -27.86 -0.90
C PHE A 33 13.71 -27.92 -1.83
N GLU A 34 13.48 -28.33 -3.08
CA GLU A 34 14.47 -28.21 -4.16
C GLU A 34 14.47 -26.79 -4.73
N ALA A 35 15.66 -26.20 -4.86
CA ALA A 35 15.84 -24.87 -5.41
C ALA A 35 15.88 -24.90 -6.94
N GLU A 36 15.02 -24.12 -7.58
CA GLU A 36 15.01 -23.93 -9.04
C GLU A 36 15.37 -22.47 -9.36
N VAL A 37 16.49 -22.24 -10.03
CA VAL A 37 16.93 -20.89 -10.36
C VAL A 37 16.22 -20.37 -11.59
N LYS A 38 15.58 -19.20 -11.47
CA LYS A 38 14.89 -18.51 -12.57
C LYS A 38 15.30 -17.04 -12.68
N ASN A 39 15.63 -16.61 -13.89
CA ASN A 39 16.05 -15.23 -14.16
C ASN A 39 14.88 -14.23 -14.03
N GLU A 40 13.64 -14.71 -14.18
CA GLU A 40 12.41 -13.94 -14.03
C GLU A 40 12.27 -13.35 -12.62
N ILE A 41 12.83 -14.02 -11.61
CA ILE A 41 12.78 -13.59 -10.20
C ILE A 41 13.50 -12.26 -10.01
N LYS A 42 14.61 -12.05 -10.73
CA LYS A 42 15.33 -10.78 -10.74
C LYS A 42 14.46 -9.62 -11.22
N ASN A 43 13.72 -9.84 -12.31
CA ASN A 43 12.84 -8.81 -12.87
C ASN A 43 11.64 -8.53 -11.95
N LEU A 44 11.12 -9.57 -11.30
CA LEU A 44 10.07 -9.45 -10.29
C LEU A 44 10.55 -8.63 -9.09
N ALA A 45 11.70 -8.96 -8.51
CA ALA A 45 12.30 -8.23 -7.39
C ALA A 45 12.47 -6.74 -7.73
N LYS A 46 13.09 -6.42 -8.88
CA LYS A 46 13.25 -5.03 -9.36
C LYS A 46 11.93 -4.29 -9.56
N THR A 47 10.85 -5.00 -9.85
CA THR A 47 9.50 -4.41 -9.97
C THR A 47 8.92 -4.12 -8.60
N LEU A 48 9.04 -5.07 -7.66
CA LEU A 48 8.59 -4.92 -6.27
C LEU A 48 9.34 -3.82 -5.54
N GLU A 49 10.66 -3.70 -5.71
CA GLU A 49 11.50 -2.63 -5.13
C GLU A 49 10.96 -1.23 -5.45
N LYS A 50 10.32 -1.02 -6.60
CA LYS A 50 9.73 0.28 -6.96
C LYS A 50 8.46 0.59 -6.18
N CYS A 51 7.75 -0.43 -5.73
CA CYS A 51 6.40 -0.32 -5.19
C CYS A 51 6.35 -0.53 -3.67
N ILE A 52 7.42 -1.04 -3.06
CA ILE A 52 7.51 -1.27 -1.61
C ILE A 52 8.40 -0.22 -0.91
N PRO A 53 8.20 -0.01 0.39
CA PRO A 53 9.06 0.85 1.18
C PRO A 53 10.53 0.42 1.18
N GLN A 54 11.44 1.39 1.25
CA GLN A 54 12.87 1.18 1.05
C GLN A 54 13.64 1.10 2.39
N ASN A 55 14.20 -0.07 2.70
CA ASN A 55 15.01 -0.36 3.89
C ASN A 55 16.23 -1.23 3.53
N ASP A 56 16.99 -1.69 4.53
CA ASP A 56 18.19 -2.50 4.27
C ASP A 56 17.89 -3.86 3.63
N LEU A 57 16.69 -4.41 3.83
CA LEU A 57 16.23 -5.65 3.20
C LEU A 57 15.76 -5.45 1.75
N THR A 58 15.26 -4.26 1.40
CA THR A 58 14.65 -3.99 0.09
C THR A 58 15.53 -3.18 -0.86
N LYS A 59 16.64 -2.60 -0.39
CA LYS A 59 17.60 -1.83 -1.22
C LYS A 59 18.74 -2.70 -1.76
N ASN A 60 19.49 -2.16 -2.73
CA ASN A 60 20.78 -2.69 -3.20
C ASN A 60 20.74 -4.17 -3.64
N GLU A 61 19.67 -4.59 -4.33
CA GLU A 61 19.47 -5.98 -4.78
C GLU A 61 19.30 -6.99 -3.62
N ASN A 62 19.14 -6.54 -2.37
CA ASN A 62 18.90 -7.44 -1.25
C ASN A 62 17.54 -8.15 -1.37
N LEU A 63 16.52 -7.50 -1.93
CA LEU A 63 15.24 -8.16 -2.14
C LEU A 63 15.37 -9.35 -3.08
N GLU A 64 16.10 -9.20 -4.19
CA GLU A 64 16.37 -10.29 -5.15
C GLU A 64 17.01 -11.50 -4.47
N ASN A 65 17.90 -11.26 -3.50
CA ASN A 65 18.64 -12.33 -2.83
C ASN A 65 17.81 -13.07 -1.78
N HIS A 66 16.77 -12.43 -1.23
CA HIS A 66 15.89 -12.98 -0.19
C HIS A 66 14.48 -13.34 -0.70
N LEU A 67 14.21 -13.19 -2.00
CA LEU A 67 12.92 -13.52 -2.60
C LEU A 67 12.87 -15.00 -2.99
N ALA A 68 11.88 -15.70 -2.46
CA ALA A 68 11.49 -17.06 -2.84
C ALA A 68 10.06 -17.05 -3.37
N ILE A 69 9.82 -17.71 -4.50
CA ILE A 69 8.47 -17.98 -5.01
C ILE A 69 8.17 -19.45 -4.78
N VAL A 70 7.08 -19.71 -4.09
CA VAL A 70 6.59 -21.04 -3.75
C VAL A 70 5.27 -21.29 -4.48
N SER A 71 4.76 -22.52 -4.46
CA SER A 71 3.43 -22.82 -4.98
C SER A 71 2.32 -22.19 -4.13
N ASP A 72 1.11 -22.06 -4.69
CA ASP A 72 -0.05 -21.50 -3.97
C ASP A 72 -0.39 -22.30 -2.70
N ASN A 73 -0.23 -23.62 -2.73
CA ASN A 73 -0.49 -24.48 -1.57
C ASN A 73 0.52 -24.21 -0.45
N VAL A 74 1.81 -24.17 -0.79
CA VAL A 74 2.89 -23.89 0.17
C VAL A 74 2.74 -22.49 0.75
N PHE A 75 2.44 -21.49 -0.09
CA PHE A 75 2.19 -20.12 0.38
C PHE A 75 1.00 -20.06 1.35
N LYS A 76 -0.11 -20.75 1.01
CA LYS A 76 -1.29 -20.84 1.86
C LYS A 76 -0.96 -21.45 3.22
N ASP A 77 -0.17 -22.51 3.27
CA ASP A 77 0.22 -23.12 4.54
C ASP A 77 1.07 -22.15 5.39
N PHE A 78 2.04 -21.46 4.80
CA PHE A 78 2.82 -20.45 5.52
C PHE A 78 1.95 -19.30 6.06
N VAL A 79 1.01 -18.77 5.28
CA VAL A 79 0.16 -17.66 5.74
C VAL A 79 -0.80 -18.09 6.86
N ASN A 80 -1.21 -19.36 6.91
CA ASN A 80 -2.10 -19.86 7.97
C ASN A 80 -1.36 -20.29 9.25
N TYR A 81 -0.12 -20.76 9.13
CA TYR A 81 0.58 -21.41 10.24
C TYR A 81 1.86 -20.71 10.69
N ALA A 82 2.51 -19.91 9.83
CA ALA A 82 3.70 -19.14 10.18
C ALA A 82 3.36 -17.74 10.72
N VAL A 83 2.27 -17.64 11.48
CA VAL A 83 1.82 -16.43 12.17
C VAL A 83 2.24 -16.46 13.64
N GLU A 84 2.55 -15.30 14.20
CA GLU A 84 2.97 -15.24 15.60
C GLU A 84 1.74 -15.27 16.53
N ILE A 85 1.59 -16.34 17.31
CA ILE A 85 0.53 -16.46 18.32
C ILE A 85 1.10 -16.12 19.69
N ARG A 86 0.63 -15.04 20.30
CA ARG A 86 1.00 -14.62 21.67
C ARG A 86 -0.12 -14.87 22.65
N THR A 87 0.15 -15.64 23.69
CA THR A 87 -0.76 -15.78 24.83
C THR A 87 -0.50 -14.66 25.84
N ARG A 88 -1.54 -13.93 26.22
CA ARG A 88 -1.48 -12.87 27.23
C ARG A 88 -2.33 -13.20 28.44
N ILE A 89 -1.82 -12.80 29.60
CA ILE A 89 -2.54 -12.85 30.87
C ILE A 89 -2.55 -11.48 31.53
N ARG A 90 -3.61 -11.17 32.27
CA ARG A 90 -3.60 -10.06 33.22
C ARG A 90 -3.41 -10.59 34.63
N ILE A 91 -2.40 -10.10 35.34
CA ILE A 91 -2.16 -10.43 36.75
C ILE A 91 -2.98 -9.52 37.67
N ASP A 92 -3.68 -10.12 38.62
CA ASP A 92 -4.26 -9.45 39.78
C ASP A 92 -3.12 -9.04 40.72
N GLN A 93 -2.90 -7.73 40.87
CA GLN A 93 -1.78 -7.18 41.65
C GLN A 93 -1.91 -7.44 43.16
N VAL A 94 -3.12 -7.74 43.65
CA VAL A 94 -3.34 -8.03 45.07
C VAL A 94 -3.10 -9.51 45.36
N LYS A 95 -3.57 -10.41 44.48
CA LYS A 95 -3.48 -11.86 44.66
C LYS A 95 -2.20 -12.48 44.11
N GLY A 96 -1.51 -11.81 43.19
CA GLY A 96 -0.35 -12.35 42.46
C GLY A 96 -0.73 -13.46 41.45
N THR A 97 -2.02 -13.68 41.20
CA THR A 97 -2.53 -14.71 40.28
C THR A 97 -3.12 -14.09 39.02
N VAL A 98 -3.38 -14.92 38.00
CA VAL A 98 -4.15 -14.48 36.83
C VAL A 98 -5.53 -13.99 37.28
N LYS A 99 -5.94 -12.84 36.76
CA LYS A 99 -7.32 -12.34 36.92
C LYS A 99 -8.26 -13.23 36.14
N GLU A 100 -9.37 -13.62 36.77
CA GLU A 100 -10.38 -14.46 36.13
C GLU A 100 -10.85 -13.88 34.79
N GLY A 101 -10.92 -14.74 33.76
CA GLY A 101 -11.30 -14.36 32.39
C GLY A 101 -10.26 -13.55 31.61
N ALA A 102 -9.05 -13.35 32.14
CA ALA A 102 -8.02 -12.51 31.51
C ALA A 102 -6.89 -13.29 30.83
N LEU A 103 -7.15 -14.53 30.43
CA LEU A 103 -6.27 -15.34 29.57
C LEU A 103 -6.84 -15.30 28.15
N PHE A 104 -6.05 -14.82 27.19
CA PHE A 104 -6.44 -14.73 25.78
C PHE A 104 -5.23 -14.87 24.87
N SER A 105 -5.46 -15.25 23.62
CA SER A 105 -4.43 -15.34 22.58
C SER A 105 -4.64 -14.24 21.54
N GLU A 106 -3.54 -13.66 21.07
CA GLU A 106 -3.49 -12.72 19.96
C GLU A 106 -2.71 -13.35 18.82
N GLU A 107 -3.23 -13.24 17.59
CA GLU A 107 -2.51 -13.59 16.38
C GLU A 107 -1.95 -12.32 15.75
N LEU A 108 -0.67 -12.34 15.40
CA LEU A 108 0.06 -11.21 14.87
C LEU A 108 0.60 -11.56 13.50
N VAL A 109 0.34 -10.66 12.54
CA VAL A 109 1.00 -10.70 11.25
C VAL A 109 2.50 -10.44 11.43
N PRO A 110 3.40 -11.20 10.76
CA PRO A 110 4.84 -10.98 10.83
C PRO A 110 5.26 -9.54 10.51
N SER A 111 6.33 -9.07 11.16
CA SER A 111 6.75 -7.66 11.10
C SER A 111 7.20 -7.18 9.72
N GLU A 112 7.64 -8.09 8.85
CA GLU A 112 8.12 -7.79 7.49
C GLU A 112 7.10 -8.17 6.40
N SER A 113 5.83 -8.39 6.77
CA SER A 113 4.77 -8.64 5.80
C SER A 113 4.41 -7.38 5.01
N VAL A 114 4.32 -7.52 3.68
CA VAL A 114 3.95 -6.44 2.77
C VAL A 114 2.50 -6.60 2.35
N PHE A 115 1.70 -5.55 2.58
CA PHE A 115 0.32 -5.44 2.08
C PHE A 115 0.24 -4.37 1.00
N TYR A 116 -0.75 -4.50 0.11
CA TYR A 116 -1.06 -3.46 -0.87
C TYR A 116 -2.56 -3.16 -0.83
N SER A 117 -2.89 -1.91 -1.17
CA SER A 117 -4.27 -1.46 -1.39
C SER A 117 -4.29 -0.59 -2.64
N LEU A 118 -5.40 -0.64 -3.36
CA LEU A 118 -5.62 0.21 -4.52
C LEU A 118 -6.32 1.49 -4.09
N VAL A 119 -5.82 2.64 -4.55
CA VAL A 119 -6.44 3.95 -4.36
C VAL A 119 -6.78 4.51 -5.72
N PHE A 120 -8.05 4.79 -5.94
CA PHE A 120 -8.55 5.39 -7.18
C PHE A 120 -8.77 6.88 -6.95
N ILE A 121 -8.20 7.71 -7.83
CA ILE A 121 -8.32 9.16 -7.75
C ILE A 121 -8.84 9.63 -9.10
N THR A 122 -9.93 10.40 -9.07
CA THR A 122 -10.54 10.99 -10.26
C THR A 122 -10.65 12.50 -10.09
N ASP A 123 -10.79 13.20 -11.20
CA ASP A 123 -11.11 14.62 -11.17
C ASP A 123 -12.39 14.87 -10.34
N PRO A 124 -12.43 15.90 -9.47
CA PRO A 124 -13.60 16.18 -8.66
C PRO A 124 -14.80 16.59 -9.52
N TYR A 125 -15.98 16.07 -9.17
CA TYR A 125 -17.21 16.45 -9.86
C TYR A 125 -17.83 17.70 -9.25
N PHE A 126 -17.83 18.80 -10.01
CA PHE A 126 -18.42 20.08 -9.59
C PHE A 126 -19.84 20.32 -10.13
N GLY A 127 -20.38 19.42 -10.96
CA GLY A 127 -21.67 19.63 -11.63
C GLY A 127 -21.63 20.73 -12.70
N ILE A 128 -20.46 20.93 -13.34
CA ILE A 128 -20.26 21.91 -14.42
C ILE A 128 -20.12 21.20 -15.77
N GLU A 129 -20.37 21.93 -16.85
CA GLU A 129 -20.15 21.46 -18.20
C GLU A 129 -18.67 21.16 -18.46
N MET A 130 -18.42 20.16 -19.30
CA MET A 130 -17.06 19.70 -19.62
C MET A 130 -16.19 20.79 -20.26
N ASP A 131 -16.80 21.67 -21.07
CA ASP A 131 -16.11 22.80 -21.71
C ASP A 131 -15.58 23.79 -20.66
N LEU A 132 -16.41 24.10 -19.66
CA LEU A 132 -16.03 25.00 -18.56
C LEU A 132 -14.95 24.35 -17.69
N TYR A 133 -15.07 23.05 -17.41
CA TYR A 133 -14.04 22.32 -16.68
C TYR A 133 -12.68 22.35 -17.40
N SER A 134 -12.68 22.09 -18.70
CA SER A 134 -11.47 22.08 -19.53
C SER A 134 -10.80 23.46 -19.61
N GLU A 135 -11.60 24.53 -19.72
CA GLU A 135 -11.11 25.91 -19.66
C GLU A 135 -10.40 26.20 -18.32
N LEU A 136 -11.04 25.83 -17.20
CA LEU A 136 -10.47 26.02 -15.87
C LEU A 136 -9.23 25.17 -15.64
N LYS A 137 -9.23 23.91 -16.10
CA LYS A 137 -8.07 23.01 -16.04
C LYS A 137 -6.86 23.60 -16.78
N SER A 138 -7.05 24.10 -17.99
CA SER A 138 -5.97 24.75 -18.75
C SER A 138 -5.42 26.00 -18.06
N LYS A 139 -6.31 26.81 -17.45
CA LYS A 139 -5.87 27.97 -16.64
C LYS A 139 -5.07 27.53 -15.42
N LYS A 140 -5.47 26.44 -14.76
CA LYS A 140 -4.80 25.89 -13.58
C LYS A 140 -3.39 25.43 -13.91
N GLU A 141 -3.22 24.72 -15.04
CA GLU A 141 -1.93 24.28 -15.57
C GLU A 141 -1.00 25.46 -15.88
N LYS A 142 -1.55 26.54 -16.46
CA LYS A 142 -0.82 27.79 -16.75
C LYS A 142 -0.61 28.69 -15.52
N LYS A 143 -1.13 28.30 -14.35
CA LYS A 143 -1.14 29.10 -13.11
C LYS A 143 -1.82 30.47 -13.28
N GLU A 144 -2.82 30.55 -14.15
CA GLU A 144 -3.64 31.74 -14.38
C GLU A 144 -4.88 31.74 -13.48
N LYS A 145 -5.16 32.83 -12.78
CA LYS A 145 -6.37 32.95 -11.95
C LYS A 145 -7.61 33.09 -12.84
N PRO A 146 -8.68 32.29 -12.62
CA PRO A 146 -9.94 32.46 -13.32
C PRO A 146 -10.62 33.77 -12.93
N ASP A 147 -11.33 34.36 -13.89
CA ASP A 147 -12.33 35.37 -13.60
C ASP A 147 -13.58 34.68 -13.04
N TRP A 148 -13.75 34.73 -11.72
CA TRP A 148 -14.83 34.06 -11.03
C TRP A 148 -16.21 34.65 -11.32
N ASP A 149 -16.29 35.92 -11.71
CA ASP A 149 -17.56 36.55 -12.09
C ASP A 149 -18.00 36.04 -13.48
N ALA A 150 -17.06 35.92 -14.41
CA ALA A 150 -17.30 35.29 -15.70
C ALA A 150 -17.68 33.79 -15.55
N VAL A 151 -17.01 33.07 -14.65
CA VAL A 151 -17.35 31.66 -14.34
C VAL A 151 -18.77 31.56 -13.79
N LYS A 152 -19.17 32.42 -12.86
CA LYS A 152 -20.52 32.43 -12.27
C LYS A 152 -21.61 32.55 -13.35
N ASN A 153 -21.38 33.37 -14.37
CA ASN A 153 -22.33 33.57 -15.47
C ASN A 153 -22.50 32.33 -16.37
N LYS A 154 -21.46 31.47 -16.46
CA LYS A 154 -21.48 30.21 -17.23
C LYS A 154 -22.13 29.05 -16.46
N LEU A 155 -22.39 29.19 -15.16
CA LEU A 155 -23.02 28.15 -14.34
C LEU A 155 -24.54 28.06 -14.61
N LYS A 156 -25.07 26.84 -14.62
CA LYS A 156 -26.51 26.56 -14.77
C LYS A 156 -27.21 26.46 -13.40
N GLY A 157 -28.51 26.72 -13.35
CA GLY A 157 -29.35 26.60 -12.14
C GLY A 157 -29.76 27.93 -11.50
N SER A 158 -30.36 27.86 -10.31
CA SER A 158 -30.78 29.04 -9.53
C SER A 158 -29.58 29.84 -9.00
N GLU A 159 -29.78 31.10 -8.61
CA GLU A 159 -28.70 31.93 -8.05
C GLU A 159 -28.03 31.29 -6.83
N ASP A 160 -28.80 30.64 -5.95
CA ASP A 160 -28.27 29.92 -4.80
C ASP A 160 -27.41 28.70 -5.19
N ALA A 161 -27.84 27.95 -6.21
CA ALA A 161 -27.08 26.82 -6.73
C ALA A 161 -25.76 27.28 -7.35
N LYS A 162 -25.79 28.35 -8.16
CA LYS A 162 -24.58 28.94 -8.75
C LYS A 162 -23.60 29.41 -7.68
N LYS A 163 -24.09 30.04 -6.61
CA LYS A 163 -23.25 30.50 -5.49
C LYS A 163 -22.54 29.32 -4.81
N LYS A 164 -23.25 28.23 -4.52
CA LYS A 164 -22.68 27.02 -3.90
C LYS A 164 -21.64 26.33 -4.78
N VAL A 165 -21.91 26.18 -6.07
CA VAL A 165 -20.96 25.58 -7.02
C VAL A 165 -19.72 26.46 -7.16
N LEU A 166 -19.89 27.77 -7.28
CA LEU A 166 -18.78 28.72 -7.34
C LEU A 166 -17.89 28.66 -6.09
N GLU A 167 -18.48 28.54 -4.90
CA GLU A 167 -17.75 28.39 -3.65
C GLU A 167 -16.94 27.09 -3.62
N LYS A 168 -17.53 25.96 -4.03
CA LYS A 168 -16.80 24.68 -4.17
C LYS A 168 -15.63 24.78 -5.14
N LEU A 169 -15.83 25.42 -6.30
CA LEU A 169 -14.78 25.61 -7.30
C LEU A 169 -13.63 26.48 -6.76
N LYS A 170 -13.95 27.59 -6.07
CA LYS A 170 -12.96 28.44 -5.41
C LYS A 170 -12.17 27.68 -4.36
N ASN A 171 -12.88 26.95 -3.49
CA ASN A 171 -12.24 26.17 -2.43
C ASN A 171 -11.31 25.09 -3.02
N ALA A 172 -11.75 24.36 -4.06
CA ALA A 172 -10.90 23.39 -4.73
C ALA A 172 -9.68 24.01 -5.40
N TRP A 173 -9.88 25.17 -6.03
CA TRP A 173 -8.82 25.93 -6.69
C TRP A 173 -7.76 26.40 -5.70
N GLU A 174 -8.17 26.99 -4.58
CA GLU A 174 -7.28 27.62 -3.60
C GLU A 174 -6.56 26.59 -2.73
N ASN A 175 -7.23 25.47 -2.39
CA ASN A 175 -6.68 24.44 -1.51
C ASN A 175 -5.98 23.29 -2.25
N GLY A 176 -5.87 23.35 -3.58
CA GLY A 176 -5.09 22.39 -4.36
C GLY A 176 -5.71 21.00 -4.45
N TYR A 177 -7.01 20.94 -4.73
CA TYR A 177 -7.72 19.68 -5.04
C TYR A 177 -8.63 19.84 -6.26
N PHE A 178 -8.33 20.76 -7.16
CA PHE A 178 -9.16 21.03 -8.34
C PHE A 178 -8.96 19.99 -9.44
N VAL A 179 -7.74 19.47 -9.59
CA VAL A 179 -7.41 18.35 -10.49
C VAL A 179 -6.83 17.18 -9.69
N ASP A 180 -7.06 15.97 -10.17
CA ASP A 180 -6.56 14.72 -9.58
C ASP A 180 -5.04 14.75 -9.34
N ASP A 181 -4.29 15.37 -10.24
CA ASP A 181 -2.85 15.55 -10.20
C ASP A 181 -2.36 16.31 -8.95
N GLU A 182 -3.17 17.25 -8.43
CA GLU A 182 -2.85 17.96 -7.19
C GLU A 182 -2.99 17.03 -5.98
N ILE A 183 -4.03 16.19 -5.95
CA ILE A 183 -4.22 15.18 -4.92
C ILE A 183 -3.10 14.14 -4.98
N LYS A 184 -2.77 13.62 -6.17
CA LYS A 184 -1.65 12.68 -6.37
C LYS A 184 -0.33 13.24 -5.85
N LYS A 185 -0.06 14.54 -6.08
CA LYS A 185 1.14 15.22 -5.54
C LYS A 185 1.09 15.36 -4.03
N SER A 186 -0.07 15.63 -3.46
CA SER A 186 -0.22 15.72 -2.01
C SER A 186 0.11 14.38 -1.34
N LEU A 187 -0.36 13.25 -1.88
CA LEU A 187 -0.13 11.93 -1.28
C LEU A 187 1.34 11.50 -1.22
N LYS A 188 2.24 12.15 -1.98
CA LYS A 188 3.69 11.88 -1.91
C LYS A 188 4.28 12.09 -0.51
N PHE A 189 3.65 12.88 0.38
CA PHE A 189 4.16 13.01 1.75
C PHE A 189 4.11 11.68 2.51
N LEU A 190 3.25 10.73 2.09
CA LEU A 190 3.13 9.40 2.68
C LEU A 190 4.23 8.45 2.22
N ASP A 191 5.04 8.82 1.22
CA ASP A 191 6.12 7.97 0.72
C ASP A 191 7.18 7.74 1.80
N ASP A 192 7.39 6.45 2.10
CA ASP A 192 8.26 5.93 3.16
C ASP A 192 7.89 6.43 4.57
N PHE A 193 6.68 6.98 4.75
CA PHE A 193 6.18 7.49 6.03
C PHE A 193 5.71 6.35 6.94
N LEU A 194 5.94 6.50 8.25
CA LEU A 194 5.52 5.53 9.27
C LEU A 194 4.12 5.91 9.79
N LEU A 195 3.13 5.07 9.51
CA LEU A 195 1.76 5.22 10.00
C LEU A 195 1.49 4.25 11.13
N GLN A 196 0.70 4.70 12.10
CA GLN A 196 0.07 3.79 13.06
C GLN A 196 -1.28 3.38 12.51
N LEU A 197 -1.52 2.07 12.45
CA LEU A 197 -2.82 1.48 12.12
C LEU A 197 -3.41 0.73 13.32
N GLY A 198 -4.73 0.75 13.42
CA GLY A 198 -5.50 0.16 14.52
C GLY A 198 -5.59 1.06 15.75
N GLY A 199 -6.07 0.51 16.87
CA GLY A 199 -6.02 1.17 18.17
C GLY A 199 -7.34 1.53 18.84
N ASP A 200 -8.50 1.24 18.22
CA ASP A 200 -9.79 1.36 18.89
C ASP A 200 -10.31 0.04 19.46
N GLU A 201 -10.63 0.15 20.75
CA GLU A 201 -11.37 -0.72 21.70
C GLU A 201 -11.05 -2.22 21.81
N THR A 202 -10.64 -2.94 20.77
CA THR A 202 -10.42 -4.41 20.84
C THR A 202 -9.37 -4.99 19.88
N ILE A 203 -8.76 -4.21 19.00
CA ILE A 203 -7.91 -4.74 17.91
C ILE A 203 -6.47 -4.19 17.98
N GLY A 204 -5.51 -5.05 17.66
CA GLY A 204 -4.08 -4.81 17.71
C GLY A 204 -3.62 -3.48 17.08
N ARG A 205 -2.51 -2.96 17.59
CA ARG A 205 -1.85 -1.75 17.11
C ARG A 205 -0.61 -2.15 16.31
N GLY A 206 -0.48 -1.63 15.09
CA GLY A 206 0.67 -1.87 14.22
C GLY A 206 1.28 -0.56 13.72
N LEU A 207 2.60 -0.55 13.56
CA LEU A 207 3.30 0.49 12.81
C LEU A 207 3.59 -0.05 11.42
N VAL A 208 3.21 0.69 10.38
CA VAL A 208 3.44 0.31 8.99
C VAL A 208 4.17 1.42 8.26
N ARG A 209 5.10 1.04 7.39
CA ARG A 209 5.72 1.98 6.45
C ARG A 209 4.93 1.97 5.16
N VAL A 210 4.57 3.14 4.64
CA VAL A 210 3.76 3.27 3.43
C VAL A 210 4.61 3.70 2.23
N LYS A 211 4.29 3.18 1.05
CA LYS A 211 4.84 3.61 -0.23
C LYS A 211 3.68 3.86 -1.17
N PHE A 212 3.55 5.07 -1.73
CA PHE A 212 2.55 5.34 -2.75
C PHE A 212 3.17 5.11 -4.12
N TYR A 213 2.65 4.13 -4.85
CA TYR A 213 3.10 3.84 -6.21
C TYR A 213 2.01 4.16 -7.22
N SER A 214 2.31 5.09 -8.13
CA SER A 214 1.51 5.37 -9.32
C SER A 214 2.29 4.87 -10.54
N PRO A 215 1.74 3.92 -11.33
CA PRO A 215 2.32 3.61 -12.62
C PRO A 215 2.34 4.88 -13.47
N GLN A 216 3.44 5.13 -14.18
CA GLN A 216 3.50 6.25 -15.13
C GLN A 216 2.59 5.91 -16.33
N GLY A 217 1.56 6.73 -16.57
CA GLY A 217 0.71 6.63 -17.78
C GLY A 217 -0.71 6.09 -17.58
N GLY A 218 -1.36 6.41 -16.45
CA GLY A 218 -2.82 6.33 -16.32
C GLY A 218 -3.49 7.65 -16.65
#